data_AF-A0A7X8Z081-F1
#
_entry.id   AF-A0A7X8Z081-F1
#
_cell.length_a   1.000
_cell.length_b   1.000
_cell.length_c   1.000
_cell.angle_alpha   90.00
_cell.angle_beta   90.00
_cell.angle_gamma   90.00
#
_symmetry.space_group_name_H-M   'P 1'
#
loop_
_entity.id
_entity.type
_entity.pdbx_description
1 polymer ?
#
loop_
_entity_poly.entity_id
_entity_poly.type
_entity_poly.pdbx_seq_one_letter_code
_entity_poly.pdbx_strand_id
1 'polypeptide(L)'
;MANAFCHRDYAVPGGTVAVAMYDDRLEITNPGDFHFGITPERLLGPHESKPWNPIIASVFHRAGIIERWGTGTLNIVDWCRENGNPAPAWTQESGTVVVTFCRVPSREEAELGPSRDQVGTKSGLNQHQVVILRRCLNENALLDLMNAVGRKNRTKFRDQFIKPLLDARLLEMTIPDKPNSRLQKYRTTAAGAKAISESESER
;
A
#
# COMPACT_ATOMS: atom_id res chain seq x y z
N MET A 1 -7.23 16.74 -10.69
CA MET A 1 -8.40 16.70 -11.61
C MET A 1 -8.02 16.45 -13.07
N ALA A 2 -7.25 17.32 -13.76
CA ALA A 2 -6.95 17.16 -15.19
C ALA A 2 -6.46 15.76 -15.60
N ASN A 3 -5.57 15.17 -14.79
CA ASN A 3 -5.07 13.81 -14.99
C ASN A 3 -6.20 12.77 -15.04
N ALA A 4 -7.19 12.84 -14.14
CA ALA A 4 -8.34 11.93 -14.15
C ALA A 4 -9.10 11.98 -15.47
N PHE A 5 -9.38 13.18 -16.00
CA PHE A 5 -10.06 13.30 -17.29
C PHE A 5 -9.24 12.80 -18.48
N CYS A 6 -7.92 12.98 -18.46
CA CYS A 6 -7.02 12.45 -19.50
C CYS A 6 -6.95 10.92 -19.49
N HIS A 7 -7.18 10.28 -18.35
CA HIS A 7 -7.05 8.83 -18.16
C HIS A 7 -8.37 8.09 -17.94
N ARG A 8 -9.50 8.81 -17.91
CA ARG A 8 -10.84 8.22 -17.73
C ARG A 8 -11.19 7.29 -18.88
N ASP A 9 -11.80 6.15 -18.56
CA ASP A 9 -12.49 5.35 -19.57
C ASP A 9 -13.85 5.98 -19.92
N TYR A 10 -13.97 6.54 -21.12
CA TYR A 10 -15.21 7.14 -21.63
C TYR A 10 -16.20 6.13 -22.20
N ALA A 11 -15.81 4.85 -22.35
CA ALA A 11 -16.70 3.81 -22.82
C ALA A 11 -17.68 3.33 -21.73
N VAL A 12 -17.35 3.55 -20.45
CA VAL A 12 -18.20 3.16 -19.30
C VAL A 12 -19.44 4.08 -19.22
N PRO A 13 -20.65 3.59 -19.51
CA PRO A 13 -21.86 4.39 -19.45
C PRO A 13 -22.16 4.81 -18.00
N GLY A 14 -22.52 6.08 -17.79
CA GLY A 14 -22.82 6.60 -16.46
C GLY A 14 -21.61 6.75 -15.52
N GLY A 15 -20.40 6.34 -15.93
CA GLY A 15 -19.19 6.57 -15.15
C GLY A 15 -18.93 8.07 -14.99
N THR A 16 -18.45 8.52 -13.83
CA THR A 16 -18.08 9.93 -13.61
C THR A 16 -16.79 9.99 -12.82
N VAL A 17 -16.00 11.06 -13.00
CA VAL A 17 -14.93 11.36 -12.06
C VAL A 17 -15.59 11.89 -10.79
N ALA A 18 -15.56 11.11 -9.72
CA ALA A 18 -16.15 11.48 -8.44
C ALA A 18 -15.07 12.04 -7.50
N VAL A 19 -15.44 13.02 -6.71
CA VAL A 19 -14.61 13.55 -5.61
C VAL A 19 -15.40 13.38 -4.34
N ALA A 20 -14.84 12.63 -3.39
CA ALA A 20 -15.39 12.44 -2.06
C ALA A 20 -14.47 13.07 -1.03
N MET A 21 -15.03 13.87 -0.13
CA MET A 21 -14.31 14.54 0.95
C MET A 21 -14.81 14.00 2.27
N TYR A 22 -13.89 13.49 3.08
CA TYR A 22 -14.11 12.98 4.43
C TYR A 22 -13.33 13.84 5.43
N ASP A 23 -13.56 13.61 6.72
CA ASP A 23 -12.89 14.35 7.78
C ASP A 23 -11.36 14.12 7.80
N ASP A 24 -10.91 12.94 7.34
CA ASP A 24 -9.52 12.50 7.39
C ASP A 24 -8.84 12.41 6.01
N ARG A 25 -9.59 12.42 4.92
CA ARG A 25 -9.05 12.23 3.57
C ARG A 25 -9.93 12.79 2.45
N LEU A 26 -9.32 12.97 1.29
CA LEU A 26 -9.99 13.26 0.02
C LEU A 26 -9.73 12.11 -0.95
N GLU A 27 -10.78 11.65 -1.62
CA GLU A 27 -10.72 10.59 -2.63
C GLU A 27 -11.16 11.13 -3.99
N ILE A 28 -10.40 10.79 -5.03
CA ILE A 28 -10.78 11.02 -6.43
C ILE A 28 -10.92 9.66 -7.11
N THR A 29 -12.13 9.31 -7.51
CA THR A 29 -12.45 8.04 -8.16
C THR A 29 -12.65 8.26 -9.66
N ASN A 30 -11.95 7.48 -10.48
CA ASN A 30 -11.99 7.57 -11.92
C ASN A 30 -12.35 6.21 -12.54
N PRO A 31 -13.37 6.14 -13.42
CA PRO A 31 -13.68 4.91 -14.15
C PRO A 31 -12.53 4.45 -15.05
N GLY A 32 -12.32 3.14 -15.07
CA GLY A 32 -11.26 2.47 -15.83
C GLY A 32 -10.17 1.89 -14.93
N ASP A 33 -9.21 1.23 -15.57
CA ASP A 33 -8.07 0.58 -14.94
C ASP A 33 -6.74 1.29 -15.24
N PHE A 34 -5.67 0.87 -14.58
CA PHE A 34 -4.33 1.23 -15.02
C PHE A 34 -3.97 0.51 -16.33
N HIS A 35 -3.54 1.29 -17.32
CA HIS A 35 -3.18 0.79 -18.64
C HIS A 35 -1.66 0.80 -18.86
N PHE A 36 -1.21 0.17 -19.94
CA PHE A 36 0.19 0.21 -20.39
C PHE A 36 1.22 -0.34 -19.39
N GLY A 37 0.79 -1.28 -18.52
CA GLY A 37 1.66 -1.87 -17.49
C GLY A 37 2.04 -0.91 -16.36
N ILE A 38 1.30 0.19 -16.21
CA ILE A 38 1.41 1.07 -15.04
C ILE A 38 0.81 0.36 -13.83
N THR A 39 1.51 0.44 -12.70
CA THR A 39 1.03 -0.02 -11.39
C THR A 39 1.06 1.15 -10.41
N PRO A 40 0.29 1.10 -9.30
CA PRO A 40 0.35 2.13 -8.26
C PRO A 40 1.76 2.48 -7.80
N GLU A 41 2.64 1.50 -7.65
CA GLU A 41 4.02 1.70 -7.19
C GLU A 41 4.87 2.46 -8.22
N ARG A 42 4.60 2.29 -9.52
CA ARG A 42 5.31 3.03 -10.57
C ARG A 42 4.95 4.50 -10.61
N LEU A 43 3.74 4.87 -10.18
CA LEU A 43 3.28 6.26 -10.19
C LEU A 43 4.05 7.16 -9.21
N LEU A 44 4.69 6.56 -8.21
CA LEU A 44 5.56 7.21 -7.22
C LEU A 44 6.98 7.47 -7.74
N GLY A 45 7.32 7.00 -8.95
CA GLY A 45 8.63 7.19 -9.55
C GLY A 45 8.54 7.68 -11.01
N PRO A 46 9.67 8.04 -11.62
CA PRO A 46 9.71 8.42 -13.03
C PRO A 46 9.15 7.31 -13.92
N HIS A 47 8.18 7.66 -14.76
CA HIS A 47 7.58 6.74 -15.73
C HIS A 47 7.15 7.49 -16.99
N GLU A 48 7.06 6.75 -18.09
CA GLU A 48 6.49 7.27 -19.32
C GLU A 48 4.97 7.41 -19.14
N SER A 49 4.46 8.63 -19.29
CA SER A 49 3.01 8.87 -19.21
C SER A 49 2.39 8.82 -20.59
N LYS A 50 1.53 7.80 -20.76
CA LYS A 50 0.70 7.62 -21.95
C LYS A 50 -0.75 7.93 -21.56
N PRO A 51 -1.31 9.09 -21.94
CA PRO A 51 -2.71 9.39 -21.67
C PRO A 51 -3.61 8.39 -22.39
N TRP A 52 -4.63 7.89 -21.70
CA TRP A 52 -5.65 7.04 -22.32
C TRP A 52 -6.43 7.81 -23.40
N ASN A 53 -6.60 9.12 -23.19
CA ASN A 53 -7.27 10.03 -24.12
C ASN A 53 -6.30 11.13 -24.60
N PRO A 54 -5.47 10.87 -25.64
CA PRO A 54 -4.48 11.82 -26.14
C PRO A 54 -5.08 13.14 -26.65
N ILE A 55 -6.29 13.09 -27.24
CA ILE A 55 -6.98 14.31 -27.74
C ILE A 55 -7.35 15.22 -26.57
N ILE A 56 -7.91 14.68 -25.49
CA ILE A 56 -8.26 15.44 -24.28
C ILE A 56 -7.00 16.03 -23.64
N ALA A 57 -5.95 15.22 -23.51
CA ALA A 57 -4.67 15.68 -22.98
C ALA A 57 -4.07 16.82 -23.83
N SER A 58 -4.14 16.71 -25.16
CA SER A 58 -3.68 17.75 -26.08
C SER A 58 -4.46 19.07 -25.91
N VAL A 59 -5.78 19.00 -25.76
CA VAL A 59 -6.62 20.18 -25.49
C VAL A 59 -6.23 20.83 -24.17
N PHE A 60 -6.07 20.05 -23.09
CA PHE A 60 -5.65 20.59 -21.79
C PHE A 60 -4.25 21.20 -21.82
N HIS A 61 -3.33 20.62 -22.57
CA HIS A 61 -2.00 21.18 -22.75
C HIS A 61 -2.05 22.52 -23.50
N ARG A 62 -2.77 22.58 -24.62
CA ARG A 62 -2.96 23.81 -25.40
C ARG A 62 -3.69 24.90 -24.62
N ALA A 63 -4.57 24.51 -23.71
CA ALA A 63 -5.29 25.42 -22.81
C ALA A 63 -4.45 25.86 -21.59
N GLY A 64 -3.21 25.36 -21.42
CA GLY A 64 -2.36 25.68 -20.27
C GLY A 64 -2.79 25.03 -18.95
N ILE A 65 -3.68 24.03 -18.99
CA ILE A 65 -4.16 23.30 -17.80
C ILE A 65 -3.14 22.25 -17.34
N ILE A 66 -2.35 21.70 -18.28
CA ILE A 66 -1.27 20.76 -17.98
C ILE A 66 0.02 21.20 -18.69
N GLU A 67 1.15 21.16 -17.98
CA GLU A 67 2.41 21.74 -18.47
C GLU A 67 3.33 20.73 -19.17
N ARG A 68 3.48 19.52 -18.59
CA ARG A 68 4.36 18.45 -19.13
C ARG A 68 3.75 17.08 -18.94
N TRP A 69 3.86 16.25 -19.97
CA TRP A 69 3.35 14.89 -19.92
C TRP A 69 4.23 14.05 -18.99
N GLY A 70 3.62 13.36 -18.03
CA GLY A 70 4.29 12.40 -17.13
C GLY A 70 5.04 12.93 -15.93
N THR A 71 4.87 14.21 -15.60
CA THR A 71 5.34 14.74 -14.31
C THR A 71 4.21 14.90 -13.30
N GLY A 72 2.94 14.84 -13.74
CA GLY A 72 1.80 15.20 -12.92
C GLY A 72 1.66 14.40 -11.61
N THR A 73 1.91 13.10 -11.61
CA THR A 73 1.81 12.30 -10.36
C THR A 73 2.99 12.55 -9.43
N LEU A 74 4.18 12.82 -9.97
CA LEU A 74 5.35 13.18 -9.15
C LEU A 74 5.18 14.54 -8.51
N ASN A 75 4.71 15.54 -9.27
CA ASN A 75 4.38 16.86 -8.73
C ASN A 75 3.34 16.75 -7.61
N ILE A 76 2.33 15.90 -7.78
CA ILE A 76 1.33 15.63 -6.74
C ILE A 76 1.99 15.07 -5.46
N VAL A 77 2.91 14.12 -5.59
CA VAL A 77 3.66 13.56 -4.45
C VAL A 77 4.50 14.64 -3.77
N ASP A 78 5.21 15.44 -4.55
CA ASP A 78 6.07 16.52 -4.05
C ASP A 78 5.24 17.59 -3.32
N TRP A 79 4.11 18.02 -3.87
CA TRP A 79 3.20 18.97 -3.22
C TRP A 79 2.60 18.43 -1.92
N CYS A 80 2.30 17.13 -1.84
CA CYS A 80 1.86 16.53 -0.57
C CYS A 80 2.97 16.63 0.47
N ARG A 81 4.21 16.29 0.07
CA ARG A 81 5.38 16.32 0.94
C ARG A 81 5.73 17.73 1.41
N GLU A 82 5.69 18.72 0.52
CA GLU A 82 5.93 20.14 0.83
C GLU A 82 4.93 20.68 1.85
N ASN A 83 3.68 20.21 1.78
CA ASN A 83 2.63 20.56 2.73
C ASN A 83 2.66 19.72 4.03
N GLY A 84 3.64 18.81 4.19
CA GLY A 84 3.72 17.91 5.34
C GLY A 84 2.66 16.79 5.36
N ASN A 85 1.89 16.65 4.28
CA ASN A 85 0.92 15.57 4.13
C ASN A 85 1.62 14.24 3.77
N PRO A 86 1.02 13.09 4.13
CA PRO A 86 1.42 11.81 3.59
C PRO A 86 1.38 11.80 2.05
N ALA A 87 2.23 10.98 1.43
CA ALA A 87 2.15 10.75 -0.01
C ALA A 87 0.78 10.16 -0.38
N PRO A 88 0.18 10.54 -1.52
CA PRO A 88 -1.09 10.00 -1.93
C PRO A 88 -0.99 8.51 -2.26
N ALA A 89 -2.08 7.80 -2.06
CA ALA A 89 -2.20 6.39 -2.38
C ALA A 89 -3.05 6.20 -3.65
N TRP A 90 -2.60 5.30 -4.51
CA TRP A 90 -3.36 4.87 -5.68
C TRP A 90 -3.81 3.43 -5.47
N THR A 91 -5.09 3.17 -5.68
CA THR A 91 -5.66 1.81 -5.68
C THR A 91 -6.48 1.61 -6.95
N GLN A 92 -6.67 0.34 -7.32
CA GLN A 92 -7.57 -0.05 -8.40
C GLN A 92 -8.50 -1.13 -7.87
N GLU A 93 -9.80 -0.86 -7.92
CA GLU A 93 -10.83 -1.77 -7.44
C GLU A 93 -12.03 -1.72 -8.38
N SER A 94 -12.54 -2.90 -8.77
CA SER A 94 -13.79 -3.05 -9.53
C SER A 94 -13.89 -2.17 -10.79
N GLY A 95 -12.79 -2.06 -11.57
CA GLY A 95 -12.78 -1.25 -12.80
C GLY A 95 -12.73 0.26 -12.56
N THR A 96 -12.25 0.68 -11.38
CA THR A 96 -12.04 2.08 -11.04
C THR A 96 -10.66 2.29 -10.43
N VAL A 97 -10.05 3.42 -10.74
CA VAL A 97 -8.83 3.90 -10.11
C VAL A 97 -9.19 4.96 -9.09
N VAL A 98 -8.72 4.79 -7.85
CA VAL A 98 -8.92 5.75 -6.76
C VAL A 98 -7.59 6.36 -6.37
N VAL A 99 -7.58 7.68 -6.19
CA VAL A 99 -6.46 8.43 -5.60
C VAL A 99 -6.91 8.99 -4.26
N THR A 100 -6.21 8.61 -3.19
CA THR A 100 -6.52 9.03 -1.82
C THR A 100 -5.44 9.97 -1.30
N PHE A 101 -5.87 11.13 -0.80
CA PHE A 101 -5.05 12.14 -0.15
C PHE A 101 -5.43 12.19 1.33
N CYS A 102 -4.50 11.84 2.21
CA CYS A 102 -4.73 11.94 3.65
C CYS A 102 -4.28 13.30 4.19
N ARG A 103 -4.99 13.81 5.20
CA ARG A 103 -4.56 15.02 5.92
C ARG A 103 -3.30 14.74 6.75
N VAL A 104 -2.59 15.81 7.12
CA VAL A 104 -1.58 15.73 8.18
C VAL A 104 -2.26 15.23 9.46
N PRO A 105 -1.81 14.12 10.07
CA PRO A 105 -2.34 13.71 11.37
C PRO A 105 -2.03 14.78 12.41
N SER A 106 -3.02 15.11 13.23
CA SER A 106 -2.84 15.99 14.39
C SER A 106 -1.80 15.43 15.35
N ARG A 107 -1.17 16.28 16.18
CA ARG A 107 -0.18 15.81 17.18
C ARG A 107 -0.75 14.74 18.11
N GLU A 108 -2.03 14.83 18.44
CA GLU A 108 -2.76 13.82 19.22
C GLU A 108 -2.87 12.50 18.45
N GLU A 109 -3.19 12.52 17.15
CA GLU A 109 -3.23 11.32 16.28
C GLU A 109 -1.84 10.72 15.98
N ALA A 110 -0.77 11.53 16.02
CA ALA A 110 0.60 11.07 15.84
C ALA A 110 1.18 10.41 17.11
N GLU A 111 0.77 10.88 18.29
CA GLU A 111 1.07 10.24 19.59
C GLU A 111 0.13 9.05 19.86
N LEU A 112 -1.11 9.11 19.37
CA LEU A 112 -2.02 7.98 19.16
C LEU A 112 -1.69 7.23 17.86
N GLY A 113 -0.41 6.94 17.60
CA GLY A 113 -0.06 5.89 16.63
C GLY A 113 -0.91 4.65 16.92
N PRO A 114 -1.38 3.94 15.87
CA PRO A 114 -2.66 3.23 15.88
C PRO A 114 -2.90 2.55 17.21
N SER A 115 -3.91 3.04 17.96
CA SER A 115 -4.41 2.27 19.09
C SER A 115 -4.65 0.86 18.57
N ARG A 116 -3.98 -0.11 19.21
CA ARG A 116 -4.12 -1.55 18.92
C ARG A 116 -5.52 -2.07 19.21
N ASP A 117 -6.47 -1.18 19.51
CA ASP A 117 -7.87 -1.46 19.71
C ASP A 117 -8.69 -1.12 18.45
N GLN A 118 -8.31 -1.67 17.29
CA GLN A 118 -9.35 -2.13 16.38
C GLN A 118 -9.70 -3.55 16.80
N VAL A 119 -10.79 -3.63 17.57
CA VAL A 119 -11.56 -4.85 17.79
C VAL A 119 -11.66 -5.58 16.47
N GLY A 120 -11.05 -6.77 16.45
CA GLY A 120 -10.93 -7.62 15.29
C GLY A 120 -12.27 -7.89 14.66
N THR A 121 -12.54 -7.24 13.54
CA THR A 121 -13.33 -7.90 12.51
C THR A 121 -12.36 -8.84 11.82
N LYS A 122 -12.57 -10.13 12.04
CA LYS A 122 -11.75 -11.27 11.62
C LYS A 122 -11.37 -11.18 10.13
N SER A 123 -10.27 -10.51 9.81
CA SER A 123 -9.63 -10.68 8.51
C SER A 123 -8.35 -11.46 8.79
N GLY A 124 -8.34 -12.71 8.32
CA GLY A 124 -7.29 -13.69 8.60
C GLY A 124 -5.88 -13.24 8.20
N LEU A 125 -4.91 -14.07 8.56
CA LEU A 125 -3.49 -13.87 8.23
C LEU A 125 -3.30 -13.54 6.75
N ASN A 126 -2.50 -12.52 6.46
CA ASN A 126 -2.09 -12.21 5.09
C ASN A 126 -1.34 -13.42 4.50
N GLN A 127 -1.49 -13.70 3.20
CA GLN A 127 -0.79 -14.78 2.51
C GLN A 127 0.74 -14.78 2.77
N HIS A 128 1.36 -13.60 2.83
CA HIS A 128 2.79 -13.48 3.17
C HIS A 128 3.09 -13.85 4.63
N GLN A 129 2.19 -13.54 5.57
CA GLN A 129 2.32 -13.92 6.98
C GLN A 129 2.21 -15.44 7.15
N VAL A 130 1.29 -16.10 6.43
CA VAL A 130 1.18 -17.57 6.43
C VAL A 130 2.48 -18.20 5.91
N VAL A 131 3.06 -17.68 4.82
CA VAL A 131 4.34 -18.17 4.29
C VAL A 131 5.47 -18.00 5.31
N ILE A 132 5.53 -16.87 6.02
CA ILE A 132 6.52 -16.62 7.06
C ILE A 132 6.37 -17.62 8.21
N LEU A 133 5.16 -17.80 8.74
CA LEU A 133 4.90 -18.75 9.83
C LEU A 133 5.24 -20.19 9.42
N ARG A 134 4.97 -20.59 8.18
CA ARG A 134 5.37 -21.92 7.67
C ARG A 134 6.90 -22.09 7.62
N ARG A 135 7.62 -21.07 7.13
CA ARG A 135 9.10 -21.11 7.07
C ARG A 135 9.73 -21.11 8.46
N CYS A 136 9.10 -20.46 9.44
CA CYS A 136 9.57 -20.39 10.82
C CYS A 136 9.25 -21.61 11.68
N LEU A 137 8.59 -22.65 11.15
CA LEU A 137 8.46 -23.93 11.84
C LEU A 137 9.83 -24.58 12.14
N ASN A 138 10.82 -24.35 11.27
CA ASN A 138 12.19 -24.90 11.39
C ASN A 138 13.24 -23.85 11.82
N GLU A 139 12.81 -22.73 12.41
CA GLU A 139 13.63 -21.53 12.63
C GLU A 139 14.17 -20.91 11.35
N ASN A 140 14.02 -19.59 11.19
CA ASN A 140 14.43 -18.95 9.96
C ASN A 140 15.03 -17.57 10.21
N ALA A 141 16.08 -17.22 9.46
CA ALA A 141 16.70 -15.91 9.54
C ALA A 141 15.87 -14.87 8.78
N LEU A 142 15.93 -13.61 9.22
CA LEU A 142 15.16 -12.52 8.60
C LEU A 142 15.37 -12.41 7.09
N LEU A 143 16.61 -12.60 6.63
CA LEU A 143 16.99 -12.50 5.22
C LEU A 143 16.35 -13.59 4.36
N ASP A 144 16.31 -14.81 4.86
CA ASP A 144 15.74 -15.95 4.16
C ASP A 144 14.21 -15.81 4.06
N LEU A 145 13.57 -15.28 5.10
CA LEU A 145 12.15 -14.91 5.09
C LEU A 145 11.84 -13.80 4.06
N MET A 146 12.71 -12.78 3.99
CA MET A 146 12.57 -11.70 3.01
C MET A 146 12.69 -12.21 1.58
N ASN A 147 13.67 -13.09 1.32
CA ASN A 147 13.87 -13.71 0.02
C ASN A 147 12.68 -14.58 -0.38
N ALA A 148 12.12 -15.35 0.56
CA ALA A 148 10.95 -16.19 0.32
C ALA A 148 9.68 -15.40 -0.07
N VAL A 149 9.56 -14.15 0.41
CA VAL A 149 8.43 -13.25 0.12
C VAL A 149 8.77 -12.22 -0.97
N GLY A 150 9.98 -12.26 -1.55
CA GLY A 150 10.40 -11.36 -2.61
C GLY A 150 10.59 -9.90 -2.18
N ARG A 151 10.91 -9.63 -0.91
CA ARG A 151 11.07 -8.26 -0.36
C ARG A 151 12.55 -7.88 -0.21
N LYS A 152 12.87 -6.63 -0.55
CA LYS A 152 14.25 -6.09 -0.54
C LYS A 152 14.59 -5.19 0.65
N ASN A 153 13.59 -4.51 1.24
CA ASN A 153 13.81 -3.56 2.34
C ASN A 153 13.58 -4.21 3.71
N ARG A 154 14.63 -4.27 4.54
CA ARG A 154 14.61 -4.95 5.85
C ARG A 154 13.69 -4.28 6.87
N THR A 155 13.73 -2.95 6.96
CA THR A 155 12.95 -2.18 7.93
C THR A 155 11.46 -2.33 7.65
N LYS A 156 11.05 -2.06 6.40
CA LYS A 156 9.65 -2.21 5.99
C LYS A 156 9.14 -3.63 6.17
N PHE A 157 9.97 -4.63 5.85
CA PHE A 157 9.59 -6.04 6.04
C PHE A 157 9.34 -6.38 7.51
N ARG A 158 10.19 -5.89 8.41
CA ARG A 158 10.03 -6.11 9.85
C ARG A 158 8.75 -5.47 10.36
N ASP A 159 8.50 -4.20 10.02
CA ASP A 159 7.36 -3.46 10.52
C ASP A 159 6.04 -4.00 9.98
N GLN A 160 6.02 -4.41 8.70
CA GLN A 160 4.80 -4.86 8.03
C GLN A 160 4.43 -6.32 8.32
N PHE A 161 5.42 -7.22 8.46
CA PHE A 161 5.16 -8.65 8.55
C PHE A 161 5.60 -9.28 9.87
N ILE A 162 6.77 -8.92 10.39
CA ILE A 162 7.32 -9.58 11.59
C ILE A 162 6.71 -9.00 12.86
N LYS A 163 6.67 -7.68 13.00
CA LYS A 163 6.15 -7.00 14.20
C LYS A 163 4.70 -7.41 14.51
N PRO A 164 3.76 -7.44 13.54
CA PRO A 164 2.40 -7.92 13.82
C PRO A 164 2.34 -9.37 14.29
N LEU A 165 3.20 -10.26 13.76
CA LEU A 165 3.24 -11.67 14.16
C LEU A 165 3.84 -11.88 15.56
N LEU A 166 4.84 -11.09 15.92
CA LEU A 166 5.40 -11.06 17.28
C LEU A 166 4.36 -10.50 18.28
N ASP A 167 3.68 -9.42 17.92
CA ASP A 167 2.65 -8.78 18.73
C ASP A 167 1.46 -9.71 18.99
N ALA A 168 1.04 -10.44 17.96
CA ALA A 168 -0.01 -11.47 18.04
C ALA A 168 0.47 -12.78 18.69
N ARG A 169 1.73 -12.86 19.13
CA ARG A 169 2.36 -14.06 19.71
C ARG A 169 2.30 -15.31 18.84
N LEU A 170 2.21 -15.14 17.52
CA LEU A 170 2.26 -16.22 16.52
C LEU A 170 3.71 -16.59 16.16
N LEU A 171 4.63 -15.66 16.39
CA LEU A 171 6.05 -15.79 16.13
C LEU A 171 6.85 -15.34 17.36
N GLU A 172 8.03 -15.91 17.57
CA GLU A 172 8.96 -15.54 18.64
C GLU A 172 10.40 -15.42 18.13
N MET A 173 11.24 -14.66 18.85
CA MET A 173 12.67 -14.51 18.58
C MET A 173 13.47 -15.57 19.34
N THR A 174 14.49 -16.15 18.70
CA THR A 174 15.37 -17.12 19.38
C THR A 174 16.33 -16.46 20.36
N ILE A 175 16.66 -15.18 20.18
CA ILE A 175 17.50 -14.39 21.09
C ILE A 175 16.77 -13.10 21.49
N PRO A 176 15.82 -13.15 22.44
CA PRO A 176 15.00 -11.99 22.82
C PRO A 176 15.82 -10.80 23.32
N ASP A 177 16.86 -11.05 24.12
CA ASP A 177 17.68 -10.00 24.75
C ASP A 177 18.55 -9.22 23.76
N LYS A 178 18.78 -9.77 22.56
CA LYS A 178 19.60 -9.16 21.51
C LYS A 178 18.85 -9.18 20.18
N PRO A 179 17.80 -8.35 20.01
CA PRO A 179 16.94 -8.36 18.83
C PRO A 179 17.69 -8.09 17.52
N ASN A 180 18.76 -7.29 17.58
CA ASN A 180 19.61 -6.96 16.43
C ASN A 180 20.82 -7.91 16.25
N SER A 181 20.85 -9.05 16.95
CA SER A 181 21.92 -10.04 16.79
C SER A 181 21.99 -10.53 15.35
N ARG A 182 23.22 -10.67 14.82
CA ARG A 182 23.45 -11.29 13.50
C ARG A 182 22.98 -12.75 13.44
N LEU A 183 22.90 -13.42 14.59
CA LEU A 183 22.44 -14.80 14.74
C LEU A 183 20.94 -14.89 15.08
N GLN A 184 20.21 -13.77 15.06
CA GLN A 184 18.77 -13.77 15.34
C GLN A 184 18.01 -14.60 14.32
N LYS A 185 17.13 -15.48 14.83
CA LYS A 185 16.17 -16.24 14.03
C LYS A 185 14.78 -16.10 14.63
N TYR A 186 13.78 -16.49 13.84
CA TYR A 186 12.38 -16.46 14.24
C TYR A 186 11.81 -17.87 14.21
N ARG A 187 11.03 -18.20 15.23
CA ARG A 187 10.34 -19.49 15.39
C ARG A 187 8.85 -19.28 15.52
N THR A 188 8.06 -20.16 14.91
CA THR A 188 6.60 -20.15 15.03
C THR A 188 6.17 -20.75 16.36
N THR A 189 5.21 -20.11 17.04
CA THR A 189 4.66 -20.61 18.32
C THR A 189 3.53 -21.63 18.07
N ALA A 190 3.09 -22.32 19.12
CA ALA A 190 1.93 -23.21 19.03
C ALA A 190 0.65 -22.47 18.55
N ALA A 191 0.47 -21.21 18.96
CA ALA A 191 -0.63 -20.37 18.49
C ALA A 191 -0.48 -20.04 16.99
N GLY A 192 0.74 -19.74 16.53
CA GLY A 192 1.05 -19.56 15.12
C GLY A 192 0.72 -20.79 14.26
N ALA A 193 1.05 -21.99 14.76
CA ALA A 193 0.75 -23.24 14.07
C ALA A 193 -0.76 -23.48 13.93
N LYS A 194 -1.54 -23.20 14.99
CA LYS A 194 -3.01 -23.26 14.95
C LYS A 194 -3.60 -22.25 13.96
N ALA A 195 -3.07 -21.04 13.92
CA ALA A 195 -3.52 -19.99 13.01
C ALA A 195 -3.25 -20.34 11.53
N ILE A 196 -2.16 -21.07 11.22
CA ILE A 196 -1.93 -21.62 9.87
C ILE A 196 -3.08 -22.58 9.50
N SER A 197 -3.42 -23.52 10.39
CA SER A 197 -4.49 -24.50 10.11
C SER A 197 -5.88 -23.88 9.98
N GLU A 198 -6.18 -22.82 10.75
CA GLU A 198 -7.45 -22.09 10.65
C GLU A 198 -7.56 -21.33 9.31
N SER A 199 -6.46 -20.75 8.83
CA SER A 199 -6.41 -20.05 7.52
C SER A 199 -6.54 -20.97 6.30
N GLU A 200 -6.36 -22.28 6.48
CA GLU A 200 -6.55 -23.29 5.43
C GLU A 200 -7.98 -23.84 5.38
N SER A 201 -8.74 -23.75 6.48
CA SER A 201 -10.14 -24.20 6.54
C SER A 201 -11.15 -23.19 5.99
N GLU A 202 -10.72 -21.94 5.75
CA GLU A 202 -11.54 -20.85 5.23
C GLU A 202 -11.38 -20.63 3.71
N ARG A 203 -10.69 -21.54 3.01
CA ARG A 203 -10.56 -21.58 1.53
C ARG A 203 -11.30 -22.78 0.95
#